data_AF-A0A9D0AA79-F1
#
_entry.id   AF-A0A9D0AA79-F1
#
_cell.length_a   1.000
_cell.length_b   1.000
_cell.length_c   1.000
_cell.angle_alpha   90.00
_cell.angle_beta   90.00
_cell.angle_gamma   90.00
#
_symmetry.space_group_name_H-M   'P 1'
#
loop_
_entity.id
_entity.type
_entity.pdbx_description
1 polymer ?
#
loop_
_entity_poly.entity_id
_entity_poly.type
_entity_poly.pdbx_seq_one_letter_code
_entity_poly.pdbx_strand_id
1 'polypeptide(L)' 'MMEEQKKIACKDVRNLFSKNIFVSLGVIAGDHPTGVYLAGGTVRDLLLGRKPADVDLTVACHGRAWAEELARLTGGTFVE' A
#
# COMPACT_ATOMS: atom_id res chain seq x y z
N MET A 1 5.69 -28.60 -15.30
CA MET A 1 4.89 -28.47 -14.07
C MET A 1 4.28 -27.09 -14.08
N MET A 2 2.95 -26.96 -14.05
CA MET A 2 2.30 -25.65 -13.90
C MET A 2 2.42 -25.25 -12.43
N GLU A 3 3.14 -24.16 -12.16
CA GLU A 3 3.30 -23.62 -10.82
C GLU A 3 1.94 -23.06 -10.36
N GLU A 4 1.45 -23.50 -9.20
CA GLU A 4 0.16 -23.08 -8.68
C GLU A 4 0.22 -21.58 -8.34
N GLN A 5 -0.60 -20.75 -9.00
CA GLN A 5 -0.65 -19.31 -8.71
C GLN A 5 -1.19 -19.08 -7.31
N LYS A 6 -0.30 -18.70 -6.40
CA LYS A 6 -0.66 -18.34 -5.04
C LYS A 6 -1.39 -16.98 -5.05
N LYS A 7 -2.59 -16.95 -4.48
CA LYS A 7 -3.43 -15.74 -4.40
C LYS A 7 -3.26 -15.04 -3.06
N ILE A 8 -3.29 -13.71 -3.08
CA ILE A 8 -3.34 -12.87 -1.89
C ILE A 8 -4.80 -12.50 -1.66
N ALA A 9 -5.35 -12.74 -0.45
CA ALA A 9 -6.72 -12.36 -0.16
C ALA A 9 -6.82 -10.87 0.19
N CYS A 10 -7.91 -10.20 -0.20
CA CYS A 10 -8.13 -8.78 0.10
C CYS A 10 -8.11 -8.48 1.61
N LYS A 11 -8.53 -9.43 2.46
CA LYS A 11 -8.46 -9.29 3.92
C LYS A 11 -7.01 -9.18 4.41
N ASP A 12 -6.07 -9.89 3.78
CA ASP A 12 -4.67 -9.89 4.17
C ASP A 12 -4.03 -8.55 3.81
N VAL A 13 -4.39 -8.00 2.65
CA VAL A 13 -4.04 -6.62 2.26
C VAL A 13 -4.63 -5.60 3.23
N ARG A 14 -5.92 -5.72 3.58
CA ARG A 14 -6.58 -4.79 4.50
C ARG A 14 -5.91 -4.77 5.87
N ASN A 15 -5.43 -5.93 6.34
CA ASN A 15 -4.79 -6.09 7.64
C ASN A 15 -3.38 -5.46 7.72
N LEU A 16 -2.78 -5.06 6.60
CA LEU A 16 -1.52 -4.31 6.59
C LEU A 16 -1.69 -2.89 7.14
N PHE A 17 -2.91 -2.35 7.09
CA PHE A 17 -3.16 -0.95 7.37
C PHE A 17 -4.04 -0.78 8.60
N SER A 18 -3.71 0.22 9.43
CA SER A 18 -4.67 0.72 10.41
C SER A 18 -5.90 1.29 9.68
N LYS A 19 -7.02 1.45 10.41
CA LYS A 19 -8.23 2.06 9.83
C LYS A 19 -7.95 3.47 9.29
N ASN A 20 -7.17 4.27 10.02
CA ASN A 20 -6.84 5.65 9.62
C ASN A 20 -6.06 5.67 8.29
N ILE A 21 -4.98 4.88 8.20
CA ILE A 21 -4.15 4.84 6.99
C ILE A 21 -4.96 4.34 5.80
N PHE A 22 -5.74 3.26 5.97
CA PHE A 22 -6.53 2.69 4.87
C PHE A 22 -7.57 3.68 4.32
N VAL A 23 -8.25 4.42 5.20
CA VAL A 23 -9.21 5.46 4.78
C VAL A 23 -8.48 6.61 4.07
N SER A 24 -7.35 7.06 4.60
CA SER A 24 -6.55 8.15 3.99
C SER A 24 -6.06 7.78 2.59
N LEU A 25 -5.58 6.54 2.40
CA LEU A 25 -5.22 6.03 1.07
C LEU A 25 -6.41 6.06 0.10
N GLY A 26 -7.60 5.72 0.57
CA GLY A 26 -8.83 5.77 -0.24
C GLY A 26 -9.23 7.20 -0.64
N VAL A 27 -9.04 8.18 0.26
CA VAL A 27 -9.26 9.61 -0.03
C VAL A 27 -8.31 10.07 -1.14
N ILE A 28 -7.01 9.86 -0.97
CA ILE A 28 -6.00 10.28 -1.96
C ILE A 28 -6.21 9.57 -3.30
N ALA A 29 -6.54 8.27 -3.29
CA ALA A 29 -6.84 7.53 -4.51
C ALA A 29 -8.07 8.06 -5.27
N GLY A 30 -9.06 8.63 -4.57
CA GLY A 30 -10.23 9.25 -5.19
C GLY A 30 -9.88 10.50 -6.01
N ASP A 31 -8.87 11.25 -5.57
CA ASP A 31 -8.39 12.48 -6.22
C ASP A 31 -7.37 12.17 -7.34
N HIS A 32 -6.82 10.95 -7.38
CA HIS A 32 -5.80 10.51 -8.33
C HIS A 32 -6.23 9.26 -9.11
N PRO A 33 -6.73 9.39 -10.36
CA PRO A 33 -7.34 8.29 -11.11
C PRO A 33 -6.36 7.17 -11.50
N THR A 34 -5.05 7.37 -11.34
CA THR A 34 -4.03 6.43 -11.75
C THR A 34 -3.70 5.34 -10.72
N GLY A 35 -4.40 5.31 -9.57
CA GLY A 35 -4.36 4.22 -8.61
C GLY A 35 -3.12 4.14 -7.73
N VAL A 36 -3.24 3.37 -6.64
CA VAL A 36 -2.18 3.03 -5.68
C VAL A 36 -2.03 1.51 -5.63
N TYR A 37 -0.78 1.05 -5.61
CA TYR A 37 -0.45 -0.37 -5.76
C TYR A 37 0.49 -0.83 -4.65
N LEU A 38 0.32 -2.07 -4.21
CA LEU A 38 1.33 -2.77 -3.43
C LEU A 38 2.46 -3.22 -4.35
N ALA A 39 3.70 -3.07 -3.91
CA ALA A 39 4.88 -3.47 -4.66
C ALA A 39 5.92 -4.15 -3.77
N GLY A 40 7.09 -4.45 -4.34
CA GLY A 40 8.31 -4.72 -3.58
C GLY A 40 8.24 -5.88 -2.59
N GLY A 41 8.90 -5.68 -1.44
CA GLY A 41 9.05 -6.68 -0.38
C GLY A 41 7.72 -7.08 0.23
N THR A 42 6.76 -6.16 0.29
CA THR A 42 5.42 -6.42 0.81
C THR A 42 4.71 -7.52 0.03
N VAL A 43 4.73 -7.47 -1.31
CA VAL A 43 4.09 -8.51 -2.14
C VAL A 43 4.77 -9.85 -1.97
N ARG A 44 6.11 -9.89 -1.96
CA ARG A 44 6.89 -11.11 -1.73
C ARG A 44 6.53 -11.75 -0.39
N ASP A 45 6.51 -10.96 0.69
CA ASP A 45 6.30 -11.47 2.04
C ASP A 45 4.88 -12.02 2.21
N LEU A 46 3.87 -11.34 1.64
CA LEU A 46 2.50 -11.85 1.57
C LEU A 46 2.41 -13.19 0.82
N LEU A 47 3.05 -13.31 -0.34
CA LEU A 47 3.09 -14.57 -1.09
C LEU A 47 3.80 -15.68 -0.33
N LEU A 48 4.80 -15.35 0.48
CA LEU A 48 5.48 -16.33 1.35
C LEU A 48 4.71 -16.65 2.64
N GLY A 49 3.54 -16.04 2.88
CA GLY A 49 2.77 -16.21 4.10
C GLY A 49 3.46 -15.59 5.32
N ARG A 50 4.32 -14.60 5.10
CA ARG A 50 5.04 -13.85 6.14
C ARG A 50 4.34 -12.52 6.37
N LYS A 51 4.48 -11.97 7.57
CA LYS A 51 4.04 -10.62 7.88
C LYS A 51 5.12 -9.64 7.38
N PRO A 52 4.80 -8.69 6.47
CA PRO A 52 5.74 -7.65 6.07
C PRO A 52 6.15 -6.78 7.28
N ALA A 53 7.42 -6.37 7.34
CA ALA A 53 7.92 -5.45 8.37
C ALA A 53 7.46 -4.00 8.10
N ASP A 54 7.42 -3.64 6.83
CA ASP A 54 7.01 -2.38 6.25
C ASP A 54 6.12 -2.59 5.01
N VAL A 55 5.51 -1.51 4.53
CA VAL A 55 4.57 -1.54 3.39
C VAL A 55 5.09 -0.66 2.26
N ASP A 56 5.37 -1.31 1.14
CA ASP A 56 5.79 -0.67 -0.11
C ASP A 56 4.55 -0.31 -0.95
N LEU A 57 4.35 0.99 -1.14
CA LEU A 57 3.34 1.52 -2.05
C LEU A 57 4.00 2.16 -3.27
N THR A 58 3.40 1.96 -4.43
CA THR A 58 3.76 2.65 -5.67
C THR A 58 2.51 3.30 -6.25
N VAL A 59 2.72 4.48 -6.83
CA VAL A 59 1.69 5.27 -7.50
C VAL A 59 2.20 5.61 -8.90
N ALA A 60 1.30 5.73 -9.86
CA ALA A 60 1.71 5.93 -11.26
C ALA A 60 2.42 7.27 -11.50
N CYS A 61 2.10 8.30 -10.72
CA CYS A 61 2.67 9.63 -10.85
C CYS A 61 2.64 10.38 -9.50
N HIS A 62 3.44 11.43 -9.39
CA HIS A 62 3.44 12.36 -8.25
C HIS A 62 3.66 11.71 -6.87
N GLY A 63 4.57 10.74 -6.77
CA GLY A 63 4.83 10.00 -5.52
C GLY A 63 5.16 10.87 -4.30
N ARG A 64 5.87 11.99 -4.50
CA ARG A 64 6.14 12.96 -3.44
C ARG A 64 4.85 13.58 -2.89
N ALA A 65 4.01 14.13 -3.77
CA ALA A 65 2.75 14.75 -3.38
C ALA A 65 1.83 13.75 -2.67
N TRP A 66 1.81 12.49 -3.12
CA TRP A 66 1.13 11.39 -2.44
C TRP A 66 1.62 11.19 -1.00
N ALA A 67 2.93 11.14 -0.80
CA ALA A 67 3.52 10.91 0.50
C ALA A 67 3.30 12.10 1.45
N GLU A 68 3.41 13.33 0.95
CA GLU A 68 3.12 14.56 1.70
C GLU A 68 1.65 14.62 2.14
N GLU A 69 0.72 14.29 1.24
CA GLU A 69 -0.71 14.30 1.56
C GLU A 69 -1.08 13.18 2.55
N LEU A 70 -0.48 12.00 2.41
CA LEU A 70 -0.68 10.93 3.38
C LEU A 70 -0.17 11.31 4.77
N ALA A 71 0.99 11.95 4.86
CA ALA A 71 1.52 12.48 6.12
C ALA A 71 0.54 13.50 6.73
N ARG A 72 0.04 14.45 5.92
CA ARG A 72 -0.94 15.46 6.35
C ARG A 72 -2.23 14.84 6.89
N LEU A 73 -2.80 13.85 6.20
CA LEU A 73 -4.06 13.20 6.59
C LEU A 73 -3.92 12.32 7.84
N THR A 74 -2.76 11.67 7.99
CA THR A 74 -2.53 10.71 9.08
C THR A 74 -1.91 11.32 10.33
N GLY A 75 -1.39 12.55 10.24
CA GLY A 75 -0.49 13.14 11.25
C GLY A 75 0.89 12.48 11.27
N GLY A 76 1.25 11.77 10.19
CA GLY A 76 2.56 11.16 10.02
C GLY A 76 3.62 12.18 9.58
N THR A 77 4.84 11.68 9.34
CA THR A 77 5.98 12.49 8.93
C THR A 77 6.43 12.07 7.53
N PHE A 78 6.53 13.04 6.62
CA PHE A 78 7.24 12.85 5.36
C PHE A 78 8.75 13.04 5.59
N VAL A 79 9.57 12.09 5.14
CA VAL A 79 11.03 12.09 5.29
C VAL A 79 11.65 12.03 3.90
N GLU A 80 12.62 12.90 3.64
CA GLU A 80 13.37 13.03 2.39
C GLU A 80 14.86 12.73 2.59
#